data_AF-A0A535XTI6-F1
#
_entry.id   AF-A0A535XTI6-F1
#
_cell.length_a   1.000
_cell.length_b   1.000
_cell.length_c   1.000
_cell.angle_alpha   90.00
_cell.angle_beta   90.00
_cell.angle_gamma   90.00
#
_symmetry.space_group_name_H-M   'P 1'
#
loop_
_entity.id
_entity.type
_entity.pdbx_description
1 polymer ?
#
loop_
_entity_poly.entity_id
_entity_poly.type
_entity_poly.pdbx_seq_one_letter_code
_entity_poly.pdbx_strand_id
1 'polypeptide(L)'
;MTPHAPISARPGLPGWAVGLTVFVLLVGGVYVGSNLSGSNPPIAGAPSASPGGGGGSGAALALINQAGCKACHGPDLGGVPPTFPDLHGLQGGPTVDNLKQLGQQHPKDWMNIWIAGTDPAVSDPAMRKGMPVFGGPPYNLSPQQIDTVVKYLLTLK
;
A
#
# COMPACT_ATOMS: atom_id res chain seq x y z
N MET A 1 -2.75 50.25 64.68
CA MET A 1 -3.55 50.07 63.44
C MET A 1 -2.57 49.87 62.31
N THR A 2 -2.30 48.63 61.92
CA THR A 2 -1.38 48.28 60.83
C THR A 2 -2.22 47.96 59.60
N PRO A 3 -2.08 48.70 58.48
CA PRO A 3 -2.90 48.44 57.31
C PRO A 3 -2.55 47.08 56.70
N HIS A 4 -3.58 46.27 56.42
CA HIS A 4 -3.47 45.06 55.63
C HIS A 4 -3.04 45.42 54.20
N ALA A 5 -1.99 44.78 53.69
CA ALA A 5 -1.64 44.88 52.29
C ALA A 5 -2.79 44.36 51.42
N PRO A 6 -3.17 45.04 50.32
CA PRO A 6 -4.25 44.60 49.46
C PRO A 6 -3.90 43.26 48.80
N ILE A 7 -4.90 42.39 48.74
CA ILE A 7 -4.89 41.15 47.95
C ILE A 7 -4.55 41.54 46.51
N SER A 8 -3.32 41.26 46.07
CA SER A 8 -2.93 41.47 44.68
C SER A 8 -3.86 40.65 43.79
N ALA A 9 -4.57 41.36 42.92
CA ALA A 9 -5.44 40.80 41.92
C ALA A 9 -4.68 39.79 41.06
N ARG A 10 -5.35 38.67 40.81
CA ARG A 10 -4.87 37.48 40.10
C ARG A 10 -4.05 37.88 38.88
N PRO A 11 -2.86 37.30 38.66
CA PRO A 11 -2.16 37.48 37.40
C PRO A 11 -3.11 37.02 36.30
N GLY A 12 -3.48 37.94 35.40
CA GLY A 12 -4.21 37.61 34.19
C GLY A 12 -3.48 36.46 33.48
N LEU A 13 -4.22 35.64 32.74
CA LEU A 13 -3.61 34.47 32.09
C LEU A 13 -2.35 34.92 31.34
N PRO A 14 -1.20 34.30 31.64
CA PRO A 14 0.03 34.72 31.02
C PRO A 14 -0.08 34.50 29.51
N GLY A 15 0.50 35.39 28.72
CA GLY A 15 0.35 35.36 27.25
C GLY A 15 0.72 34.01 26.62
N TRP A 16 1.63 33.26 27.25
CA TRP A 16 1.98 31.90 26.83
C TRP A 16 0.82 30.91 26.98
N ALA A 17 0.00 31.03 28.02
CA ALA A 17 -1.15 30.15 28.26
C ALA A 17 -2.27 30.42 27.25
N VAL A 18 -2.46 31.69 26.88
CA VAL A 18 -3.37 32.07 25.79
C VAL A 18 -2.86 31.52 24.46
N GLY A 19 -1.57 31.71 24.18
CA GLY A 19 -0.93 31.19 22.96
C GLY A 19 -1.02 29.66 22.85
N LEU A 20 -0.77 28.94 23.94
CA LEU A 20 -0.87 27.48 23.98
C LEU A 20 -2.30 27.00 23.76
N THR A 21 -3.29 27.69 24.34
CA THR A 21 -4.71 27.34 24.15
C THR A 21 -5.14 27.52 22.69
N VAL A 22 -4.75 28.64 22.06
CA VAL A 22 -5.02 28.89 20.64
C VAL A 22 -4.32 27.83 19.77
N PHE A 23 -3.07 27.50 20.08
CA PHE A 23 -2.33 26.46 19.35
C PHE A 23 -3.01 25.09 19.44
N VAL A 24 -3.43 24.67 20.63
CA VAL A 24 -4.13 23.38 20.83
C VAL A 24 -5.47 23.36 20.08
N LEU A 25 -6.23 24.46 20.08
CA LEU A 25 -7.49 24.54 19.34
C LEU A 25 -7.28 24.49 17.82
N LEU A 26 -6.22 25.14 17.31
CA LEU A 26 -5.88 25.08 15.89
C LEU A 26 -5.42 23.68 15.48
N VAL A 27 -4.52 23.06 16.23
CA VAL A 27 -4.04 21.69 15.95
C VAL A 27 -5.18 20.69 16.08
N GLY A 28 -6.01 20.81 17.12
CA GLY A 28 -7.18 19.97 17.32
C GLY A 28 -8.23 20.15 16.22
N GLY A 29 -8.49 21.39 15.78
CA GLY A 29 -9.40 21.69 14.68
C GLY A 29 -8.90 21.12 13.34
N VAL A 30 -7.60 21.26 13.04
CA VAL A 30 -6.98 20.63 11.87
C VAL A 30 -7.07 19.11 11.94
N TYR A 31 -6.79 18.52 13.12
CA TYR A 31 -6.88 17.08 13.32
C TYR A 31 -8.31 16.56 13.12
N VAL A 32 -9.31 17.17 13.77
CA VAL A 32 -10.73 16.79 13.63
C VAL A 32 -11.22 17.00 12.20
N GLY A 33 -10.85 18.12 11.56
CA GLY A 33 -11.16 18.38 10.14
C GLY A 33 -10.55 17.35 9.20
N SER A 34 -9.29 16.97 9.41
CA SER A 34 -8.59 15.96 8.60
C SER A 34 -9.19 14.55 8.79
N ASN A 35 -9.60 14.21 10.01
CA ASN A 35 -10.20 12.91 10.33
C ASN A 35 -11.67 12.79 9.86
N LEU A 36 -12.45 13.87 9.88
CA LEU A 36 -13.83 13.87 9.35
C LEU A 36 -13.88 14.00 7.81
N SER A 37 -12.87 14.60 7.18
CA SER A 37 -12.82 14.83 5.73
C SER A 37 -12.24 13.65 4.94
N GLY A 38 -11.96 12.51 5.57
CA GLY A 38 -11.52 11.28 4.91
C GLY A 38 -10.18 11.37 4.16
N SER A 39 -9.38 12.41 4.42
CA SER A 39 -8.07 12.62 3.78
C SER A 39 -7.03 12.85 4.86
N ASN A 40 -6.37 11.77 5.28
CA ASN A 40 -5.20 11.86 6.16
C ASN A 40 -4.00 12.40 5.35
N PRO A 41 -3.27 13.43 5.84
CA PRO A 41 -1.97 13.76 5.28
C PRO A 41 -1.02 12.58 5.48
N PRO A 42 -0.08 12.30 4.56
CA PRO A 42 0.82 11.16 4.70
C PRO A 42 1.74 11.37 5.90
N ILE A 43 1.40 10.73 7.02
CA ILE A 43 2.36 10.43 8.08
C ILE A 43 3.26 9.35 7.51
N ALA A 44 4.57 9.57 7.57
CA ALA A 44 5.56 8.58 7.20
C ALA A 44 5.28 7.26 7.96
N GLY A 45 4.70 6.28 7.27
CA GLY A 45 4.43 4.95 7.81
C GLY A 45 2.99 4.47 7.60
N ALA A 46 2.86 3.38 6.84
CA ALA A 46 1.68 2.57 6.53
C ALA A 46 0.74 3.09 5.40
N PRO A 47 0.68 2.39 4.23
CA PRO A 47 -0.31 2.72 3.21
C PRO A 47 -1.68 2.14 3.58
N SER A 48 -2.59 2.98 4.04
CA SER A 48 -4.03 2.74 3.93
C SER A 48 -4.49 3.16 2.54
N ALA A 49 -4.86 2.19 1.69
CA ALA A 49 -5.40 2.46 0.36
C ALA A 49 -6.93 2.44 0.40
N SER A 50 -7.55 3.52 -0.04
CA SER A 50 -8.90 3.53 -0.60
C SER A 50 -9.02 4.60 -1.70
N PRO A 51 -9.97 4.44 -2.64
CA PRO A 51 -9.63 4.38 -4.05
C PRO A 51 -9.96 5.68 -4.78
N GLY A 52 -9.07 6.11 -5.66
CA GLY A 52 -9.29 7.24 -6.57
C GLY A 52 -8.22 7.23 -7.63
N GLY A 53 -8.64 7.30 -8.90
CA GLY A 53 -7.81 7.02 -10.07
C GLY A 53 -6.52 7.83 -10.12
N GLY A 54 -5.45 7.16 -10.60
CA GLY A 54 -4.12 7.76 -10.73
C GLY A 54 -3.07 7.16 -9.80
N GLY A 55 -3.24 5.91 -9.35
CA GLY A 55 -2.23 5.17 -8.60
C GLY A 55 -0.99 4.90 -9.44
N GLY A 56 -0.11 5.90 -9.52
CA GLY A 56 1.14 5.86 -10.26
C GLY A 56 2.08 4.76 -9.77
N SER A 57 3.17 4.59 -10.51
CA SER A 57 4.29 3.66 -10.24
C SER A 57 4.67 3.53 -8.76
N GLY A 58 4.54 4.60 -7.96
CA GLY A 58 4.77 4.56 -6.51
C GLY A 58 3.85 3.62 -5.72
N ALA A 59 2.55 3.58 -6.01
CA ALA A 59 1.60 2.69 -5.32
C ALA A 59 1.88 1.22 -5.65
N ALA A 60 2.17 0.93 -6.92
CA ALA A 60 2.55 -0.41 -7.35
C ALA A 60 3.88 -0.85 -6.72
N LEU A 61 4.89 0.02 -6.68
CA LEU A 61 6.18 -0.27 -6.04
C LEU A 61 6.04 -0.54 -4.53
N ALA A 62 5.17 0.20 -3.83
CA ALA A 62 4.88 -0.05 -2.42
C ALA A 62 4.29 -1.46 -2.21
N LEU A 63 3.32 -1.85 -3.03
CA LEU A 63 2.71 -3.19 -3.00
C LEU A 63 3.73 -4.29 -3.35
N ILE A 64 4.57 -4.07 -4.36
CA ILE A 64 5.65 -4.99 -4.77
C ILE A 64 6.65 -5.20 -3.64
N ASN A 65 7.02 -4.13 -2.93
CA ASN A 65 7.92 -4.21 -1.79
C ASN A 65 7.26 -4.94 -0.61
N GLN A 66 6.00 -4.62 -0.31
CA GLN A 66 5.23 -5.29 0.75
C GLN A 66 5.06 -6.79 0.48
N ALA A 67 4.76 -7.15 -0.77
CA ALA A 67 4.60 -8.54 -1.21
C ALA A 67 5.95 -9.27 -1.36
N GLY A 68 7.07 -8.56 -1.27
CA GLY A 68 8.41 -9.15 -1.35
C GLY A 68 8.76 -9.69 -2.73
N CYS A 69 8.13 -9.23 -3.82
CA CYS A 69 8.33 -9.82 -5.16
C CYS A 69 9.81 -9.79 -5.59
N LYS A 70 10.54 -8.75 -5.17
CA LYS A 70 11.97 -8.58 -5.47
C LYS A 70 12.88 -9.63 -4.81
N ALA A 71 12.42 -10.28 -3.75
CA ALA A 71 13.20 -11.32 -3.08
C ALA A 71 13.44 -12.53 -4.00
N CYS A 72 12.49 -12.79 -4.90
CA CYS A 72 12.57 -13.88 -5.87
C CYS A 72 12.94 -13.38 -7.27
N HIS A 73 12.32 -12.29 -7.72
CA HIS A 73 12.47 -11.78 -9.09
C HIS A 73 13.62 -10.76 -9.27
N GLY A 74 14.45 -10.59 -8.24
CA GLY A 74 15.56 -9.64 -8.26
C GLY A 74 15.14 -8.19 -7.97
N PRO A 75 16.11 -7.30 -7.73
CA PRO A 75 15.86 -5.91 -7.29
C PRO A 75 15.07 -5.11 -8.33
N ASP A 76 15.28 -5.40 -9.61
CA ASP A 76 14.63 -4.74 -10.74
C ASP A 76 13.43 -5.51 -11.27
N LEU A 77 13.10 -6.70 -10.74
CA LEU A 77 12.06 -7.61 -11.25
C LEU A 77 12.38 -8.27 -12.60
N GLY A 78 13.64 -8.20 -13.05
CA GLY A 78 14.15 -8.84 -14.28
C GLY A 78 14.32 -10.35 -14.20
N GLY A 79 14.00 -10.97 -13.06
CA GLY A 79 14.13 -12.41 -12.83
C GLY A 79 15.54 -12.85 -12.38
N VAL A 80 15.61 -14.11 -11.97
CA VAL A 80 16.85 -14.81 -11.60
C VAL A 80 16.82 -16.17 -12.30
N PRO A 81 17.29 -16.26 -13.56
CA PRO A 81 17.26 -17.51 -14.32
C PRO A 81 18.07 -18.63 -13.66
N PRO A 82 17.66 -19.90 -13.80
CA PRO A 82 16.43 -20.38 -14.42
C PRO A 82 15.23 -20.42 -13.45
N THR A 83 15.44 -20.06 -12.19
CA THR A 83 14.51 -20.36 -11.09
C THR A 83 13.35 -19.38 -11.02
N PHE A 84 13.60 -18.09 -11.22
CA PHE A 84 12.57 -17.05 -11.11
C PHE A 84 12.49 -16.27 -12.43
N PRO A 85 11.31 -16.19 -13.07
CA PRO A 85 11.16 -15.56 -14.37
C PRO A 85 11.24 -14.02 -14.29
N ASP A 86 11.51 -13.42 -15.43
CA ASP A 86 11.38 -11.97 -15.65
C ASP A 86 9.92 -11.54 -15.60
N LEU A 87 9.63 -10.43 -14.92
CA LEU A 87 8.30 -9.82 -14.82
C LEU A 87 8.15 -8.57 -15.71
N HIS A 88 9.19 -8.15 -16.44
CA HIS A 88 9.18 -6.96 -17.28
C HIS A 88 8.33 -7.14 -18.53
N GLY A 89 7.42 -6.19 -18.75
CA GLY A 89 6.52 -6.14 -19.90
C GLY A 89 5.56 -7.31 -20.00
N LEU A 90 5.77 -8.37 -19.20
CA LEU A 90 5.10 -9.66 -19.25
C LEU A 90 5.03 -10.19 -20.70
N GLN A 91 6.01 -9.78 -21.52
CA GLN A 91 6.07 -9.99 -22.97
C GLN A 91 6.52 -11.42 -23.24
N GLY A 92 5.55 -12.28 -23.46
CA GLY A 92 5.78 -13.72 -23.68
C GLY A 92 4.63 -14.56 -23.15
N GLY A 93 3.76 -13.92 -22.34
CA GLY A 93 2.76 -14.67 -21.63
C GLY A 93 3.43 -15.75 -20.78
N PRO A 94 2.72 -16.84 -20.54
CA PRO A 94 3.21 -17.83 -19.63
C PRO A 94 4.42 -18.62 -20.16
N THR A 95 5.59 -18.49 -19.52
CA THR A 95 6.78 -19.26 -19.92
C THR A 95 6.80 -20.67 -19.32
N VAL A 96 5.97 -20.92 -18.31
CA VAL A 96 5.78 -22.23 -17.65
C VAL A 96 4.43 -22.85 -18.05
N ASP A 97 4.40 -24.16 -18.29
CA ASP A 97 3.27 -24.83 -18.96
C ASP A 97 1.93 -24.70 -18.22
N ASN A 98 1.95 -24.73 -16.89
CA ASN A 98 0.77 -24.49 -16.05
C ASN A 98 0.17 -23.10 -16.30
N LEU A 99 1.03 -22.12 -16.49
CA LEU A 99 0.62 -20.75 -16.71
C LEU A 99 0.15 -20.62 -18.18
N LYS A 100 0.71 -21.38 -19.15
CA LYS A 100 0.31 -21.34 -20.59
C LYS A 100 -1.14 -21.72 -20.75
N GLN A 101 -1.55 -22.80 -20.09
CA GLN A 101 -2.93 -23.24 -20.06
C GLN A 101 -3.85 -22.18 -19.45
N LEU A 102 -3.45 -21.57 -18.32
CA LEU A 102 -4.21 -20.50 -17.69
C LEU A 102 -4.35 -19.29 -18.61
N GLY A 103 -3.28 -18.89 -19.30
CA GLY A 103 -3.30 -17.79 -20.27
C GLY A 103 -4.20 -18.06 -21.49
N GLN A 104 -4.33 -19.33 -21.92
CA GLN A 104 -5.27 -19.71 -22.97
C GLN A 104 -6.73 -19.67 -22.50
N GLN A 105 -7.00 -20.09 -21.27
CA GLN A 105 -8.35 -20.11 -20.68
C GLN A 105 -8.82 -18.70 -20.26
N HIS A 106 -7.89 -17.86 -19.81
CA HIS A 106 -8.13 -16.54 -19.24
C HIS A 106 -7.28 -15.45 -19.92
N PRO A 107 -7.42 -15.23 -21.24
CA PRO A 107 -6.49 -14.39 -22.01
C PRO A 107 -6.46 -12.91 -21.59
N LYS A 108 -7.46 -12.45 -20.82
CA LYS A 108 -7.57 -11.05 -20.37
C LYS A 108 -7.13 -10.83 -18.92
N ASP A 109 -7.15 -11.88 -18.10
CA ASP A 109 -7.08 -11.77 -16.63
C ASP A 109 -6.29 -12.89 -15.95
N TRP A 110 -5.63 -13.77 -16.71
CA TRP A 110 -4.80 -14.86 -16.16
C TRP A 110 -3.75 -14.37 -15.15
N MET A 111 -3.19 -13.17 -15.33
CA MET A 111 -2.21 -12.58 -14.41
C MET A 111 -2.82 -12.28 -13.04
N ASN A 112 -4.00 -11.63 -13.04
CA ASN A 112 -4.72 -11.29 -11.83
C ASN A 112 -5.10 -12.57 -11.09
N ILE A 113 -5.60 -13.57 -11.82
CA ILE A 113 -5.93 -14.89 -11.29
C ILE A 113 -4.70 -15.57 -10.68
N TRP A 114 -3.57 -15.57 -11.40
CA TRP A 114 -2.34 -16.21 -10.95
C TRP A 114 -1.78 -15.56 -9.68
N ILE A 115 -1.64 -14.23 -9.67
CA ILE A 115 -1.12 -13.49 -8.51
C ILE A 115 -2.06 -13.64 -7.32
N ALA A 116 -3.38 -13.51 -7.54
CA ALA A 116 -4.36 -13.68 -6.48
C ALA A 116 -4.34 -15.11 -5.92
N GLY A 117 -4.12 -16.11 -6.78
CA GLY A 117 -4.19 -17.53 -6.45
C GLY A 117 -5.61 -18.00 -6.13
N THR A 118 -6.61 -17.36 -6.76
CA THR A 118 -8.03 -17.60 -6.48
C THR A 118 -8.69 -18.62 -7.39
N ASP A 119 -8.06 -19.02 -8.50
CA ASP A 119 -8.63 -20.01 -9.42
C ASP A 119 -8.27 -21.45 -9.02
N PRO A 120 -9.23 -22.40 -9.05
CA PRO A 120 -8.98 -23.80 -8.69
C PRO A 120 -7.90 -24.50 -9.52
N ALA A 121 -7.68 -24.10 -10.77
CA ALA A 121 -6.61 -24.62 -11.64
C ALA A 121 -5.22 -24.20 -11.17
N VAL A 122 -5.12 -23.20 -10.28
CA VAL A 122 -3.87 -22.67 -9.71
C VAL A 122 -3.90 -22.59 -8.18
N SER A 123 -4.92 -23.18 -7.54
CA SER A 123 -5.04 -23.27 -6.09
C SER A 123 -4.14 -24.37 -5.51
N ASP A 124 -3.73 -25.35 -6.33
CA ASP A 124 -2.75 -26.35 -5.92
C ASP A 124 -1.36 -25.71 -5.77
N PRO A 125 -0.76 -25.71 -4.57
CA PRO A 125 0.59 -25.19 -4.34
C PRO A 125 1.66 -25.79 -5.26
N ALA A 126 1.49 -27.06 -5.69
CA ALA A 126 2.43 -27.72 -6.60
C ALA A 126 2.41 -27.09 -8.00
N MET A 127 1.24 -26.62 -8.44
CA MET A 127 1.08 -25.90 -9.71
C MET A 127 1.68 -24.50 -9.65
N ARG A 128 1.76 -23.91 -8.46
CA ARG A 128 2.31 -22.58 -8.21
C ARG A 128 3.83 -22.48 -8.25
N LYS A 129 4.56 -23.61 -8.27
CA LYS A 129 6.03 -23.67 -8.30
C LYS A 129 6.70 -22.75 -7.26
N GLY A 130 6.10 -22.67 -6.07
CA GLY A 130 6.60 -21.82 -4.97
C GLY A 130 6.09 -20.38 -4.98
N MET A 131 5.29 -19.95 -5.98
CA MET A 131 4.67 -18.64 -5.99
C MET A 131 3.58 -18.54 -4.90
N PRO A 132 3.66 -17.58 -3.96
CA PRO A 132 2.65 -17.41 -2.91
C PRO A 132 1.28 -17.02 -3.46
N VAL A 133 0.23 -17.28 -2.69
CA VAL A 133 -1.13 -16.81 -2.96
C VAL A 133 -1.27 -15.40 -2.39
N PHE A 134 -1.13 -14.36 -3.22
CA PHE A 134 -1.09 -12.99 -2.73
C PHE A 134 -2.47 -12.44 -2.32
N GLY A 135 -3.55 -13.02 -2.83
CA GLY A 135 -4.91 -12.68 -2.41
C GLY A 135 -5.30 -13.24 -1.03
N GLY A 136 -4.53 -14.20 -0.52
CA GLY A 136 -4.74 -14.83 0.79
C GLY A 136 -3.68 -14.42 1.83
N PRO A 137 -3.81 -14.91 3.07
CA PRO A 137 -2.81 -14.71 4.10
C PRO A 137 -1.42 -15.25 3.68
N PRO A 138 -0.32 -14.60 4.08
CA PRO A 138 -0.25 -13.39 4.92
C PRO A 138 -0.43 -12.06 4.16
N TYR A 139 -0.46 -12.08 2.83
CA TYR A 139 -0.36 -10.87 2.00
C TYR A 139 -1.68 -10.11 1.86
N ASN A 140 -2.80 -10.83 1.72
CA ASN A 140 -4.17 -10.29 1.67
C ASN A 140 -4.34 -9.12 0.68
N LEU A 141 -3.70 -9.17 -0.49
CA LEU A 141 -3.85 -8.16 -1.52
C LEU A 141 -5.25 -8.24 -2.15
N SER A 142 -5.95 -7.12 -2.17
CA SER A 142 -7.23 -6.99 -2.89
C SER A 142 -7.05 -7.13 -4.40
N PRO A 143 -8.12 -7.49 -5.14
CA PRO A 143 -8.09 -7.54 -6.60
C PRO A 143 -7.60 -6.24 -7.25
N GLN A 144 -7.95 -5.08 -6.68
CA GLN A 144 -7.55 -3.76 -7.17
C GLN A 144 -6.05 -3.49 -6.94
N GLN A 145 -5.50 -3.93 -5.81
CA GLN A 145 -4.06 -3.86 -5.54
C GLN A 145 -3.28 -4.75 -6.51
N ILE A 146 -3.78 -5.96 -6.77
CA ILE A 146 -3.17 -6.88 -7.74
C ILE A 146 -3.21 -6.27 -9.15
N ASP A 147 -4.35 -5.71 -9.57
CA ASP A 147 -4.47 -5.02 -10.86
C ASP A 147 -3.48 -3.84 -10.98
N THR A 148 -3.27 -3.10 -9.90
CA THR A 148 -2.27 -2.02 -9.85
C THR A 148 -0.85 -2.54 -10.06
N VAL A 149 -0.50 -3.66 -9.43
CA VAL A 149 0.80 -4.32 -9.63
C VAL A 149 0.95 -4.80 -11.07
N VAL A 150 -0.04 -5.50 -11.61
CA VAL A 150 -0.03 -6.02 -12.98
C VAL A 150 0.16 -4.91 -14.00
N LYS A 151 -0.61 -3.81 -13.88
CA LYS A 151 -0.48 -2.65 -14.77
C LYS A 151 0.92 -2.05 -14.72
N TYR A 152 1.53 -1.97 -13.55
CA TYR A 152 2.90 -1.48 -13.44
C TYR A 152 3.92 -2.41 -14.11
N LEU A 153 3.83 -3.72 -13.89
CA LEU A 153 4.73 -4.70 -14.53
C LEU A 153 4.67 -4.61 -16.07
N LEU A 154 3.47 -4.40 -16.63
CA LEU A 154 3.28 -4.18 -18.07
C LEU A 154 3.94 -2.91 -18.62
N THR A 155 4.30 -1.94 -17.76
CA THR A 155 5.03 -0.73 -18.17
C THR A 155 6.55 -0.90 -18.19
N LEU A 156 7.06 -1.95 -17.54
CA LEU A 156 8.48 -2.27 -17.51
C LEU A 156 8.91 -2.89 -18.86
N LYS A 157 10.18 -2.74 -19.24
CA LYS A 157 10.74 -3.21 -20.51
C LYS A 157 12.08 -3.89 -20.29
#